data_AF-A0A7Z9FDW9-F1
#
_entry.id   AF-A0A7Z9FDW9-F1
#
_cell.length_a   1.000
_cell.length_b   1.000
_cell.length_c   1.000
_cell.angle_alpha   90.00
_cell.angle_beta   90.00
_cell.angle_gamma   90.00
#
_symmetry.space_group_name_H-M   'P 1'
#
loop_
_entity.id
_entity.type
_entity.pdbx_description
1 polymer ?
#
loop_
_entity_poly.entity_id
_entity_poly.type
_entity_poly.pdbx_seq_one_letter_code
_entity_poly.pdbx_strand_id
1 'polypeptide(L)'
;MGILIVSQILNGFATGMLYAMVGVGLTLVLGVLNIPNFAHGALYAFGAYFTFTIANWTDSFYLGVLIGPLLVVLMGFVIESQGVRRLYGAHHDYQLLFFVRDCAHPARDGNPDLGSGRLFAATAEEPCRRRRSRLHHLS
;
A
#
# COMPACT_ATOMS: atom_id res chain seq x y z
N MET A 1 -2.09 35.13 35.34
CA MET A 1 -1.92 33.66 35.31
C MET A 1 -3.01 32.95 34.50
N GLY A 2 -4.30 33.22 34.75
CA GLY A 2 -5.40 32.52 34.06
C GLY A 2 -5.41 32.62 32.52
N ILE A 3 -5.10 33.79 31.95
CA ILE A 3 -5.09 34.00 30.49
C ILE A 3 -4.05 33.13 29.75
N LEU A 4 -2.91 32.84 30.40
CA LEU A 4 -1.84 32.00 29.83
C LEU A 4 -2.27 30.53 29.77
N ILE A 5 -2.96 30.05 30.81
CA ILE A 5 -3.48 28.68 30.86
C ILE A 5 -4.53 28.48 29.76
N VAL A 6 -5.45 29.43 29.60
CA VAL A 6 -6.47 29.38 28.52
C VAL A 6 -5.80 29.39 27.15
N SER A 7 -4.80 30.26 26.92
CA SER A 7 -4.03 30.29 25.66
C SER A 7 -3.34 28.96 25.37
N GLN A 8 -2.73 28.33 26.37
CA GLN A 8 -2.03 27.05 26.19
C GLN A 8 -2.98 25.91 25.88
N ILE A 9 -4.16 25.87 26.52
CA ILE A 9 -5.20 24.87 26.22
C ILE A 9 -5.70 25.05 24.79
N LEU A 10 -5.96 26.27 24.35
CA LEU A 10 -6.40 26.56 22.98
C LEU A 10 -5.34 26.19 21.94
N ASN A 11 -4.06 26.44 22.24
CA ASN A 11 -2.95 26.10 21.35
C ASN A 11 -2.75 24.57 21.25
N GLY A 12 -2.86 23.86 22.37
CA GLY A 12 -2.87 22.40 22.41
C GLY A 12 -4.05 21.80 21.64
N PHE A 13 -5.24 22.40 21.77
CA PHE A 13 -6.43 21.97 21.04
C PHE A 13 -6.31 22.20 19.53
N ALA A 14 -5.82 23.38 19.11
CA ALA A 14 -5.57 23.69 17.71
C ALA A 14 -4.58 22.69 17.08
N THR A 15 -3.48 22.40 17.76
CA THR A 15 -2.48 21.43 17.31
C THR A 15 -3.03 20.00 17.31
N GLY A 16 -3.84 19.65 18.31
CA GLY A 16 -4.52 18.35 18.39
C GLY A 16 -5.50 18.12 17.24
N MET A 17 -6.29 19.14 16.87
CA MET A 17 -7.19 19.08 15.71
C MET A 17 -6.45 18.89 14.39
N LEU A 18 -5.31 19.57 14.21
CA LEU A 18 -4.45 19.40 13.04
C LEU A 18 -3.98 17.94 12.92
N TYR A 19 -3.46 17.36 14.01
CA TYR A 19 -3.01 15.97 13.99
C TYR A 19 -4.18 14.97 13.85
N ALA A 20 -5.33 15.24 14.44
CA ALA A 20 -6.54 14.42 14.26
C ALA A 20 -6.98 14.40 12.78
N MET A 21 -7.00 15.55 12.12
CA MET A 21 -7.33 15.66 10.69
C MET A 21 -6.32 14.92 9.81
N VAL A 22 -5.02 15.04 10.11
CA VAL A 22 -3.96 14.29 9.42
C VAL A 22 -4.16 12.79 9.58
N GLY A 23 -4.47 12.31 10.79
CA GLY A 23 -4.75 10.89 11.04
C GLY A 23 -5.98 10.37 10.27
N VAL A 24 -7.07 11.13 10.24
CA VAL A 24 -8.28 10.81 9.45
C VAL A 24 -7.94 10.78 7.96
N GLY A 25 -7.18 11.77 7.47
CA GLY A 25 -6.75 11.83 6.07
C GLY A 25 -5.88 10.65 5.67
N LEU A 26 -4.89 10.28 6.49
CA LEU A 26 -4.05 9.11 6.26
C LEU A 26 -4.88 7.82 6.27
N THR A 27 -5.85 7.67 7.18
CA THR A 27 -6.74 6.49 7.21
C THR A 27 -7.58 6.38 5.94
N LEU A 28 -8.13 7.50 5.45
CA LEU A 28 -8.90 7.54 4.21
C LEU A 28 -8.04 7.21 2.98
N VAL A 29 -6.83 7.78 2.89
CA VAL A 29 -5.90 7.51 1.78
C VAL A 29 -5.46 6.05 1.79
N LEU A 30 -5.10 5.49 2.95
CA LEU A 30 -4.69 4.09 3.07
C LEU A 30 -5.86 3.12 2.83
N GLY A 31 -7.07 3.49 3.23
CA GLY A 31 -8.28 2.69 3.03
C GLY A 31 -8.76 2.66 1.59
N VAL A 32 -8.61 3.76 0.83
CA VAL A 32 -9.08 3.84 -0.56
C VAL A 32 -8.01 3.45 -1.57
N LEU A 33 -6.74 3.82 -1.36
CA LEU A 33 -5.67 3.62 -2.34
C LEU A 33 -5.02 2.21 -2.25
N ASN A 34 -5.31 1.42 -1.21
CA ASN A 34 -4.75 0.09 -0.91
C ASN A 34 -3.20 -0.01 -0.89
N ILE A 35 -2.48 1.11 -1.05
CA ILE A 35 -1.03 1.16 -1.13
C ILE A 35 -0.54 2.28 -0.20
N PRO A 36 0.02 1.96 0.98
CA PRO A 36 0.73 2.94 1.80
C PRO A 36 1.96 3.47 1.07
N ASN A 37 1.98 4.78 0.81
CA ASN A 37 3.13 5.46 0.23
C ASN A 37 4.23 5.64 1.30
N PHE A 38 4.97 4.57 1.59
CA PHE A 38 6.14 4.58 2.49
C PHE A 38 7.32 5.36 1.93
N ALA A 39 7.35 5.65 0.62
CA ALA A 39 8.40 6.44 -0.01
C ALA A 39 8.40 7.88 0.51
N HIS A 40 7.22 8.44 0.79
CA HIS A 40 7.11 9.81 1.28
C HIS A 40 7.81 10.00 2.64
N GLY A 41 7.59 9.09 3.59
CA GLY A 41 8.25 9.13 4.91
C GLY A 41 9.76 8.89 4.82
N ALA A 42 10.19 7.94 4.00
CA ALA A 42 11.61 7.65 3.81
C ALA A 42 12.37 8.83 3.19
N LEU A 43 11.83 9.46 2.14
CA LEU A 43 12.43 10.62 1.48
C LEU A 43 12.53 11.82 2.44
N TYR A 44 11.52 12.03 3.29
CA TYR A 44 11.54 13.09 4.30
C TYR A 44 12.66 12.87 5.34
N ALA A 45 12.83 11.63 5.81
CA ALA A 45 13.90 11.28 6.75
C ALA A 45 15.30 11.47 6.13
N PHE A 46 15.49 11.04 4.87
CA PHE A 46 16.74 11.30 4.15
C PHE A 46 17.01 12.81 3.97
N GLY A 47 15.98 13.61 3.75
CA GLY A 47 16.11 15.07 3.64
C GLY A 47 16.58 15.73 4.91
N ALA A 48 15.99 15.35 6.04
CA ALA A 48 16.44 15.80 7.34
C ALA A 48 17.90 15.38 7.61
N TYR A 49 18.26 14.13 7.29
CA TYR A 49 19.62 13.63 7.48
C TYR A 49 20.65 14.38 6.65
N PHE A 50 20.43 14.55 5.34
CA PHE A 50 21.37 15.30 4.48
C PHE A 50 21.48 16.76 4.91
N THR A 51 20.36 17.41 5.21
CA THR A 51 20.34 18.79 5.73
C THR A 51 21.17 18.91 7.00
N PHE A 52 20.98 17.98 7.95
CA PHE A 52 21.72 17.95 9.20
C PHE A 52 23.22 17.70 9.00
N THR A 53 23.60 16.72 8.17
CA THR A 53 25.01 16.40 7.91
C THR A 53 25.73 17.57 7.23
N ILE A 54 25.10 18.24 6.26
CA ILE A 54 25.70 19.38 5.55
C ILE A 54 25.79 20.61 6.45
N ALA A 55 24.76 20.86 7.27
CA ALA A 55 24.79 21.93 8.26
C ALA A 55 25.94 21.74 9.26
N ASN A 56 26.22 20.50 9.69
CA ASN A 56 27.37 20.21 10.58
C ASN A 56 28.73 20.36 9.89
N TRP A 57 28.83 20.00 8.60
CA TRP A 57 30.11 20.11 7.88
C TRP A 57 30.47 21.53 7.48
N THR A 58 29.46 22.35 7.21
CA THR A 58 29.66 23.70 6.65
C THR A 58 29.57 24.79 7.73
N ASP A 59 29.24 24.41 8.99
CA ASP A 59 28.87 25.31 10.09
C ASP A 59 27.81 26.36 9.71
N SER A 60 27.07 26.11 8.62
CA SER A 60 26.15 27.04 8.01
C SER A 60 24.81 26.35 7.77
N PHE A 61 23.85 26.72 8.60
CA PHE A 61 22.48 26.21 8.52
C PHE A 61 21.81 26.54 7.19
N TYR A 62 22.06 27.74 6.65
CA TYR A 62 21.46 28.20 5.40
C TYR A 62 21.90 27.35 4.19
N LEU A 63 23.17 26.96 4.15
CA LEU A 63 23.68 26.06 3.11
C LEU A 63 23.09 24.66 3.25
N GLY A 64 22.95 24.15 4.48
CA GLY A 64 22.28 22.87 4.74
C GLY A 64 20.84 22.84 4.25
N VAL A 65 20.05 23.87 4.55
CA VAL A 65 18.64 23.97 4.14
C VAL A 65 18.47 24.12 2.63
N LEU A 66 19.42 24.73 1.92
CA LEU A 66 19.34 24.89 0.47
C LEU A 66 19.79 23.62 -0.27
N ILE A 67 20.89 23.01 0.17
CA ILE A 67 21.52 21.86 -0.51
C ILE A 67 20.85 20.54 -0.13
N GLY A 68 20.39 20.38 1.12
CA GLY A 68 19.76 19.15 1.61
C GLY A 68 18.54 18.68 0.79
N PRO A 69 17.53 19.54 0.55
CA PRO A 69 16.39 19.20 -0.29
C PRO A 69 16.79 18.94 -1.75
N LEU A 70 17.77 19.68 -2.27
CA LEU A 70 18.26 19.51 -3.63
C LEU A 70 18.84 18.10 -3.85
N LEU A 71 19.63 17.61 -2.89
CA LEU A 71 20.17 16.24 -2.91
C LEU A 71 19.08 15.19 -2.77
N VAL A 72 18.04 15.42 -1.97
CA VAL A 72 16.90 14.50 -1.88
C VAL A 72 16.09 14.44 -3.16
N VAL A 73 15.87 15.56 -3.86
CA VAL A 73 15.20 15.55 -5.16
C VAL A 73 16.00 14.70 -6.14
N LEU A 74 17.33 14.87 -6.15
CA LEU A 74 18.22 14.10 -7.02
C LEU A 74 18.19 12.60 -6.67
N MET A 75 18.20 12.27 -5.38
CA MET A 75 18.11 10.88 -4.92
C MET A 75 16.74 10.25 -5.18
N GLY A 76 15.66 11.00 -4.98
CA GLY A 76 14.30 10.60 -5.31
C GLY A 76 14.14 10.31 -6.80
N PHE A 77 14.72 11.15 -7.66
CA PHE A 77 14.75 10.92 -9.10
C PHE A 77 15.48 9.62 -9.48
N VAL A 78 16.61 9.32 -8.83
CA VAL A 78 17.33 8.04 -9.02
C VAL A 78 16.47 6.86 -8.61
N ILE A 79 15.80 6.94 -7.46
CA ILE A 79 14.90 5.88 -6.96
C ILE A 79 13.73 5.65 -7.92
N GLU A 80 13.10 6.71 -8.42
CA GLU A 80 12.02 6.62 -9.40
C GLU A 80 12.48 5.92 -10.67
N SER A 81 13.67 6.28 -11.17
CA SER A 81 14.23 5.69 -12.39
C SER A 81 14.56 4.19 -12.27
N GLN A 82 15.05 3.74 -11.10
CA GLN A 82 15.49 2.35 -10.91
C GLN A 82 14.41 1.44 -10.32
N GLY A 83 13.55 1.97 -9.45
CA GLY A 83 12.55 1.22 -8.70
C GLY A 83 11.20 1.16 -9.43
N VAL A 84 10.59 2.32 -9.68
CA VAL A 84 9.21 2.39 -10.19
C VAL A 84 9.13 1.84 -11.61
N ARG A 85 10.09 2.19 -12.47
CA ARG A 85 10.14 1.72 -13.86
C ARG A 85 10.39 0.22 -14.01
N ARG A 86 10.93 -0.44 -12.98
CA ARG A 86 11.26 -1.87 -12.96
C ARG A 86 10.18 -2.71 -12.27
N LEU A 87 9.46 -2.13 -11.30
CA LEU A 87 8.44 -2.82 -10.51
C LEU A 87 7.03 -2.73 -11.13
N TYR A 88 6.71 -1.67 -11.88
CA TYR A 88 5.45 -1.56 -12.63
C TYR A 88 5.40 -2.43 -13.91
N GLY A 89 6.49 -3.12 -14.25
CA GLY A 89 6.52 -4.14 -15.31
C GLY A 89 5.85 -5.48 -14.91
N ALA A 90 5.46 -5.63 -13.64
CA ALA A 90 4.74 -6.79 -13.11
C ALA A 90 3.23 -6.50 -13.10
N HIS A 91 2.62 -6.64 -14.29
CA HIS A 91 1.21 -6.37 -14.57
C HIS A 91 0.22 -7.11 -13.66
N HIS A 92 -0.93 -6.45 -13.46
CA HIS A 92 -2.19 -6.83 -12.81
C HIS A 92 -2.85 -8.18 -13.22
N ASP A 93 -2.11 -9.14 -13.79
CA ASP A 93 -2.71 -10.33 -14.43
C ASP A 93 -2.81 -11.56 -13.51
N TYR A 94 -2.26 -11.50 -12.30
CA TYR A 94 -2.21 -12.64 -11.37
C TYR A 94 -3.57 -12.99 -10.77
N GLN A 95 -4.49 -12.03 -10.70
CA GLN A 95 -5.80 -12.21 -10.06
C GLN A 95 -6.80 -12.96 -10.96
N LEU A 96 -6.65 -12.86 -12.29
CA LEU A 96 -7.39 -13.71 -13.25
C LEU A 96 -6.78 -15.11 -13.38
N LEU A 97 -5.45 -15.25 -13.25
CA LEU A 97 -4.76 -16.53 -13.42
C LEU A 97 -4.98 -17.49 -12.24
N PHE A 98 -5.30 -16.98 -11.04
CA PHE A 98 -5.63 -17.80 -9.87
C PHE A 98 -7.04 -18.40 -9.96
N PHE A 99 -8.05 -17.62 -10.40
CA PHE A 99 -9.45 -18.09 -10.45
C PHE A 99 -9.71 -19.20 -11.49
N VAL A 100 -8.87 -19.33 -12.53
CA VAL A 100 -9.06 -20.31 -13.61
C VAL A 100 -8.22 -21.58 -13.41
N ARG A 101 -7.16 -21.56 -12.59
CA ARG A 101 -6.24 -22.70 -12.43
C ARG A 101 -6.67 -23.71 -11.38
N ASP A 102 -7.65 -23.39 -10.53
CA ASP A 102 -8.20 -24.33 -9.53
C ASP A 102 -9.30 -25.27 -10.06
N CYS A 103 -9.52 -25.37 -11.38
CA CYS A 103 -10.34 -26.45 -11.95
C CYS A 103 -9.52 -27.70 -12.32
N ALA A 104 -8.20 -27.69 -12.13
CA ALA A 104 -7.32 -28.80 -12.49
C ALA A 104 -6.62 -29.38 -11.26
N HIS A 105 -7.39 -29.85 -10.27
CA HIS A 105 -6.91 -30.92 -9.40
C HIS A 105 -7.91 -32.09 -9.41
N PRO A 106 -7.63 -33.16 -10.17
CA PRO A 106 -8.42 -34.38 -10.09
C PRO A 106 -7.95 -35.15 -8.85
N ALA A 107 -8.60 -34.94 -7.71
CA ALA A 107 -8.47 -35.84 -6.57
C ALA A 107 -9.62 -36.85 -6.61
N ARG A 108 -9.25 -38.11 -6.47
CA ARG A 108 -9.89 -39.30 -6.98
C ARG A 108 -10.06 -40.22 -5.79
N ASP A 109 -11.02 -39.89 -4.92
CA ASP A 109 -11.11 -40.52 -3.60
C ASP A 109 -12.57 -40.95 -3.40
N GLY A 110 -12.83 -42.25 -3.61
CA GLY A 110 -14.14 -42.84 -3.41
C GLY A 110 -14.45 -43.05 -1.93
N ASN A 111 -15.26 -42.16 -1.34
CA ASN A 111 -15.95 -42.42 -0.08
C ASN A 111 -17.43 -41.97 -0.17
N PRO A 112 -18.42 -42.87 0.00
CA PRO A 112 -19.84 -42.51 -0.08
C PRO A 112 -20.42 -41.87 1.18
N ASP A 113 -19.64 -41.63 2.24
CA ASP A 113 -20.15 -41.12 3.51
C ASP A 113 -19.58 -39.74 3.87
N LEU A 114 -20.25 -38.67 3.40
CA LEU A 114 -20.21 -37.38 4.09
C LEU A 114 -21.48 -36.56 3.80
N GLY A 115 -22.53 -36.83 4.58
CA GLY A 115 -23.60 -35.88 4.85
C GLY A 115 -23.08 -34.76 5.77
N SER A 116 -23.58 -33.54 5.59
CA SER A 116 -23.21 -32.31 6.32
C SER A 116 -22.00 -31.53 5.79
N GLY A 117 -22.04 -31.13 4.50
CA GLY A 117 -21.09 -30.16 3.92
C GLY A 117 -21.52 -29.52 2.60
N ARG A 118 -22.75 -29.77 2.12
CA ARG A 118 -23.19 -29.40 0.76
C ARG A 118 -23.55 -27.92 0.56
N LEU A 119 -23.51 -27.09 1.61
CA LEU A 119 -23.90 -25.68 1.49
C LEU A 119 -22.74 -24.74 1.14
N PHE A 120 -21.48 -25.16 1.36
CA PHE A 120 -20.30 -24.34 1.03
C PHE A 120 -19.54 -24.81 -0.23
N ALA A 121 -19.83 -26.01 -0.75
CA ALA A 121 -19.27 -26.49 -2.02
C ALA A 121 -20.05 -25.97 -3.26
N ALA A 122 -21.29 -25.53 -3.09
CA ALA A 122 -22.17 -25.17 -4.21
C ALA A 122 -21.78 -23.87 -4.95
N THR A 123 -20.99 -22.99 -4.34
CA THR A 123 -20.62 -21.69 -4.94
C THR A 123 -19.38 -21.74 -5.82
N ALA A 124 -18.61 -22.84 -5.82
CA ALA A 124 -17.41 -23.00 -6.65
C ALA A 124 -17.60 -23.93 -7.87
N GLU A 125 -18.68 -24.73 -7.92
CA GLU A 125 -18.86 -25.77 -8.95
C GLU A 125 -19.58 -25.29 -10.24
N GLU A 126 -20.32 -24.19 -10.20
CA GLU A 126 -21.06 -23.70 -11.37
C GLU A 126 -20.19 -23.32 -12.60
N PRO A 127 -19.01 -22.68 -12.45
CA PRO A 127 -18.19 -22.29 -13.60
C PRO A 127 -17.65 -23.49 -14.39
N CYS A 128 -17.28 -24.59 -13.71
CA CYS A 128 -16.69 -25.76 -14.34
C CYS A 128 -17.73 -26.64 -15.04
N ARG A 129 -18.92 -26.80 -14.43
CA ARG A 129 -20.02 -27.60 -15.01
C ARG A 129 -20.51 -27.03 -16.35
N ARG A 130 -20.54 -25.70 -16.50
CA ARG A 130 -20.99 -25.01 -17.72
C ARG A 130 -19.99 -25.10 -18.87
N ARG A 131 -18.70 -25.32 -18.59
CA ARG A 131 -17.66 -25.48 -19.62
C ARG A 131 -17.60 -26.92 -20.15
N ARG A 132 -17.85 -27.91 -19.28
CA ARG A 132 -17.90 -29.33 -19.67
C ARG A 132 -19.08 -29.67 -20.58
N SER A 133 -20.25 -29.07 -20.37
CA SER A 133 -21.43 -29.30 -21.22
C SER A 133 -21.29 -28.73 -22.63
N ARG A 134 -20.48 -27.68 -22.81
CA ARG A 134 -20.20 -27.10 -24.13
C ARG A 134 -19.25 -27.94 -24.99
N LEU A 135 -18.36 -28.71 -24.37
CA LEU A 135 -17.42 -29.60 -25.08
C LEU A 135 -18.14 -30.84 -25.66
N HIS A 136 -19.20 -31.33 -25.02
CA HIS A 136 -19.99 -32.46 -25.51
C HIS A 136 -20.91 -32.13 -26.70
N HIS A 137 -21.12 -30.85 -27.02
CA HIS A 137 -21.90 -30.44 -28.20
C HIS A 137 -21.02 -30.11 -29.42
N LEU A 138 -19.70 -30.15 -29.28
CA LEU A 138 -18.71 -29.86 -30.35
C LEU A 138 -17.99 -31.12 -30.85
N SER A 139 -18.41 -32.31 -30.39
CA SER A 139 -17.99 -33.64 -30.84
C SER A 139 -19.20 -34.41 -31.35
#